data_AF-W7C660-F1
#
_entry.id   AF-W7C660-F1
#
_cell.length_a   1.000
_cell.length_b   1.000
_cell.length_c   1.000
_cell.angle_alpha   90.00
_cell.angle_beta   90.00
_cell.angle_gamma   90.00
#
_symmetry.space_group_name_H-M   'P 1'
#
loop_
_entity.id
_entity.type
_entity.pdbx_description
1 polymer ?
#
loop_
_entity_poly.entity_id
_entity_poly.type
_entity_poly.pdbx_seq_one_letter_code
_entity_poly.pdbx_strand_id
1 'polypeptide(L)'
;MDLENVFTLIQATAAQTICVVITIHLFGKKVFTKLEMLMIVFILFLGGVPLLGYYQYFSIIYIVLVLTGALRWKKKDWFLSTAAPLIAIIFIVMVNYIFDGVSIVLFGIGNSYIEEYLNTVYDVFLLVVNYLMCIPVAKLLNKDVIQKSRAADKILIVATLLTTVILLYMFIYIGSLYDFSNEIMVVNAILFTVYSGLLFIVFTIMLKISENKIAVDNQKEKLMQLESYTDKLEKIYGEMNLFKHDYINILASLQGYINNANQQELEIYFKETIAPLTQEMESNKIQT
;
A
#
# COMPACT_ATOMS: atom_id res chain seq x y z
N MET A 1 41.38 20.14 0.95
CA MET A 1 40.55 19.33 1.85
C MET A 1 41.52 18.49 2.64
N ASP A 2 41.66 18.76 3.94
CA ASP A 2 42.58 18.02 4.79
C ASP A 2 42.19 16.54 4.86
N LEU A 3 43.18 15.66 5.02
CA LEU A 3 42.99 14.20 5.02
C LEU A 3 41.94 13.76 6.06
N GLU A 4 41.88 14.49 7.18
CA GLU A 4 40.96 14.29 8.29
C GLU A 4 39.50 14.61 7.89
N ASN A 5 39.28 15.71 7.15
CA ASN A 5 37.96 16.08 6.62
C ASN A 5 37.45 15.09 5.55
N VAL A 6 38.36 14.46 4.80
CA VAL A 6 37.99 13.40 3.86
C VAL A 6 37.55 12.14 4.61
N PHE A 7 38.25 11.80 5.69
CA PHE A 7 37.92 10.63 6.51
C PHE A 7 36.56 10.78 7.22
N THR A 8 36.28 11.94 7.81
CA THR A 8 35.00 12.21 8.48
C THR A 8 33.82 12.16 7.50
N LEU A 9 33.99 12.68 6.28
CA LEU A 9 32.97 12.59 5.22
C LEU A 9 32.71 11.14 4.77
N ILE A 10 33.76 10.34 4.59
CA ILE A 10 33.66 8.91 4.25
C ILE A 10 32.94 8.15 5.38
N GLN A 11 33.27 8.43 6.64
CA GLN A 11 32.61 7.83 7.78
C GLN A 11 31.11 8.15 7.81
N ALA A 12 30.75 9.44 7.73
CA ALA A 12 29.35 9.87 7.79
C ALA A 12 28.51 9.28 6.65
N THR A 13 29.05 9.25 5.43
CA THR A 13 28.37 8.65 4.27
C THR A 13 28.23 7.13 4.41
N ALA A 14 29.22 6.44 5.00
CA ALA A 14 29.12 5.01 5.31
C ALA A 14 28.02 4.74 6.36
N ALA A 15 27.97 5.52 7.44
CA ALA A 15 26.93 5.38 8.47
C ALA A 15 25.52 5.59 7.89
N GLN A 16 25.34 6.62 7.06
CA GLN A 16 24.06 6.91 6.43
C GLN A 16 23.61 5.82 5.44
N THR A 17 24.53 5.30 4.62
CA THR A 17 24.20 4.20 3.68
C THR A 17 23.83 2.90 4.40
N ILE A 18 24.54 2.56 5.48
CA ILE A 18 24.18 1.42 6.34
C ILE A 18 22.78 1.61 6.93
N CYS A 19 22.48 2.81 7.43
CA CYS A 19 21.18 3.15 8.00
C CYS A 19 20.04 2.91 7.00
N VAL A 20 20.14 3.46 5.79
CA VAL A 20 19.11 3.31 4.74
C VAL A 20 18.90 1.84 4.35
N VAL A 21 19.97 1.04 4.29
CA VAL A 21 19.86 -0.40 3.97
C VAL A 21 19.17 -1.17 5.09
N ILE A 22 19.45 -0.86 6.36
CA ILE A 22 18.75 -1.46 7.51
C ILE A 22 17.26 -1.12 7.48
N THR A 23 16.91 0.14 7.21
CA THR A 23 15.52 0.59 7.09
C THR A 23 14.78 -0.19 6.02
N ILE A 24 15.38 -0.35 4.84
CA ILE A 24 14.78 -1.09 3.72
C ILE A 24 14.67 -2.58 4.02
N HIS A 25 15.66 -3.16 4.68
CA HIS A 25 15.57 -4.55 5.14
C HIS A 25 14.36 -4.75 6.08
N LEU A 26 14.11 -3.80 7.00
CA LEU A 26 12.96 -3.86 7.89
C LEU A 26 11.63 -3.72 7.12
N PHE A 27 11.53 -2.74 6.22
CA PHE A 27 10.32 -2.51 5.40
C PHE A 27 10.01 -3.68 4.47
N GLY A 28 11.03 -4.34 3.93
CA GLY A 28 10.88 -5.52 3.09
C GLY A 28 10.31 -6.75 3.81
N LYS A 29 10.12 -6.74 5.14
CA LYS A 29 9.93 -7.94 5.99
C LYS A 29 11.18 -8.82 6.06
N LYS A 30 12.36 -8.20 6.23
CA LYS A 30 13.66 -8.88 6.43
C LYS A 30 14.07 -9.82 5.30
N VAL A 31 13.87 -9.40 4.05
CA VAL A 31 14.02 -10.27 2.86
C VAL A 31 15.47 -10.45 2.41
N PHE A 32 16.35 -9.51 2.76
CA PHE A 32 17.76 -9.57 2.37
C PHE A 32 18.56 -10.41 3.36
N THR A 33 19.46 -11.26 2.85
CA THR A 33 20.47 -11.91 3.69
C THR A 33 21.55 -10.90 4.12
N LYS A 34 22.35 -11.23 5.14
CA LYS A 34 23.46 -10.36 5.61
C LYS A 34 24.44 -10.02 4.49
N LEU A 35 24.74 -10.98 3.62
CA LEU A 35 25.66 -10.82 2.49
C LEU A 35 25.05 -9.88 1.42
N GLU A 36 23.75 -10.01 1.14
CA GLU A 36 23.05 -9.11 0.21
C GLU A 36 22.97 -7.68 0.73
N MET A 37 22.73 -7.48 2.03
CA MET A 37 22.79 -6.14 2.63
C MET A 37 24.18 -5.52 2.45
N LEU A 38 25.24 -6.29 2.68
CA LEU A 38 26.62 -5.82 2.49
C LEU A 38 26.89 -5.46 1.03
N MET A 39 26.43 -6.28 0.06
CA MET A 39 26.53 -5.95 -1.37
C MET A 39 25.80 -4.66 -1.72
N ILE A 40 24.59 -4.44 -1.18
CA ILE A 40 23.83 -3.21 -1.43
C ILE A 40 24.55 -2.00 -0.85
N VAL A 41 25.06 -2.09 0.39
CA VAL A 41 25.88 -1.03 1.01
C VAL A 41 27.09 -0.73 0.14
N PHE A 42 27.79 -1.76 -0.34
CA PHE A 42 28.97 -1.59 -1.20
C PHE A 42 28.64 -0.88 -2.52
N ILE A 43 27.55 -1.26 -3.20
CA ILE A 43 27.09 -0.62 -4.44
C ILE A 43 26.69 0.84 -4.19
N LEU A 44 25.97 1.10 -3.10
CA LEU A 44 25.58 2.45 -2.72
C LEU A 44 26.79 3.32 -2.40
N PHE A 45 27.79 2.77 -1.71
CA PHE A 45 28.99 3.51 -1.36
C PHE A 45 29.85 3.83 -2.59
N LEU A 46 30.08 2.82 -3.45
CA LEU A 46 30.96 2.93 -4.61
C LEU A 46 30.40 3.90 -5.66
N GLY A 47 29.09 3.92 -5.88
CA GLY A 47 28.45 4.90 -6.77
C GLY A 47 28.08 6.22 -6.08
N GLY A 48 27.64 6.17 -4.82
CA GLY A 48 27.09 7.31 -4.10
C GLY A 48 28.14 8.34 -3.73
N VAL A 49 29.32 7.94 -3.24
CA VAL A 49 30.37 8.87 -2.82
C VAL A 49 30.90 9.70 -4.00
N PRO A 50 31.24 9.12 -5.18
CA PRO A 50 31.63 9.92 -6.34
C PRO A 50 30.51 10.83 -6.84
N LEU A 51 29.26 10.33 -6.90
CA LEU A 51 28.12 11.12 -7.35
C LEU A 51 27.83 12.31 -6.42
N LEU A 52 28.02 12.13 -5.11
CA LEU A 52 27.90 13.23 -4.15
C LEU A 52 29.02 14.26 -4.34
N GLY A 53 30.24 13.84 -4.67
CA GLY A 53 31.34 14.74 -4.98
C GLY A 53 31.10 15.62 -6.23
N TYR A 54 30.54 15.03 -7.31
CA TYR A 54 30.34 15.74 -8.58
C TYR A 54 28.99 16.45 -8.70
N TYR A 55 27.91 15.79 -8.24
CA TYR A 55 26.53 16.24 -8.42
C TYR A 55 25.81 16.56 -7.10
N GLN A 56 26.53 16.53 -5.97
CA GLN A 56 26.02 16.89 -4.64
C GLN A 56 24.69 16.21 -4.32
N TYR A 57 23.63 17.00 -4.16
CA TYR A 57 22.30 16.57 -3.75
C TYR A 57 21.59 15.69 -4.77
N PHE A 58 21.95 15.77 -6.06
CA PHE A 58 21.33 14.94 -7.11
C PHE A 58 21.71 13.45 -7.01
N SER A 59 22.73 13.12 -6.22
CA SER A 59 23.12 11.73 -5.90
C SER A 59 21.98 10.90 -5.30
N ILE A 60 20.95 11.55 -4.72
CA ILE A 60 19.75 10.88 -4.22
C ILE A 60 19.03 10.04 -5.28
N ILE A 61 19.02 10.48 -6.53
CA ILE A 61 18.34 9.77 -7.63
C ILE A 61 18.96 8.38 -7.80
N TYR A 62 20.29 8.31 -7.73
CA TYR A 62 21.02 7.05 -7.79
C TYR A 62 20.67 6.14 -6.59
N ILE A 63 20.65 6.70 -5.38
CA ILE A 63 20.31 5.95 -4.15
C ILE A 63 18.91 5.35 -4.27
N VAL A 64 17.91 6.14 -4.67
CA VAL A 64 16.53 5.65 -4.85
C VAL A 64 16.46 4.53 -5.90
N LEU A 65 17.12 4.70 -7.05
CA LEU A 65 17.10 3.71 -8.14
C LEU A 65 17.72 2.38 -7.72
N VAL A 66 18.89 2.41 -7.07
CA VAL A 66 19.57 1.19 -6.58
C VAL A 66 18.70 0.46 -5.57
N LEU A 67 18.10 1.19 -4.64
CA LEU A 67 17.28 0.62 -3.57
C LEU A 67 15.95 0.05 -4.08
N THR A 68 15.29 0.74 -5.01
CA THR A 68 14.12 0.20 -5.71
C THR A 68 14.48 -1.04 -6.51
N GLY A 69 15.60 -1.02 -7.24
CA GLY A 69 16.11 -2.18 -7.98
C GLY A 69 16.37 -3.39 -7.07
N ALA A 70 17.00 -3.18 -5.91
CA ALA A 70 17.27 -4.24 -4.94
C ALA A 70 15.99 -4.91 -4.41
N LEU A 71 14.95 -4.13 -4.09
CA LEU A 71 13.65 -4.67 -3.66
C LEU A 71 12.91 -5.40 -4.80
N ARG A 72 13.02 -4.90 -6.03
CA ARG A 72 12.43 -5.55 -7.21
C ARG A 72 13.13 -6.86 -7.56
N TRP A 73 14.45 -6.94 -7.37
CA TRP A 73 15.19 -8.21 -7.54
C TRP A 73 14.65 -9.30 -6.60
N LYS A 74 14.19 -8.91 -5.40
CA LYS A 74 13.50 -9.78 -4.44
C LYS A 74 12.01 -9.97 -4.70
N LYS A 75 11.51 -9.62 -5.90
CA LYS A 75 10.12 -9.81 -6.36
C LYS A 75 9.07 -9.14 -5.47
N LYS A 76 9.41 -8.05 -4.77
CA LYS A 76 8.41 -7.24 -4.05
C LYS A 76 7.55 -6.44 -5.02
N ASP A 77 6.33 -6.11 -4.61
CA ASP A 77 5.42 -5.26 -5.37
C ASP A 77 6.08 -3.93 -5.75
N TRP A 78 5.70 -3.40 -6.92
CA TRP A 78 6.17 -2.09 -7.38
C TRP A 78 5.98 -1.00 -6.33
N PHE A 79 4.79 -0.97 -5.71
CA PHE A 79 4.46 -0.01 -4.66
C PHE A 79 5.43 -0.08 -3.47
N LEU A 80 5.67 -1.27 -2.92
CA LEU A 80 6.56 -1.41 -1.77
C LEU A 80 8.00 -1.07 -2.15
N SER A 81 8.41 -1.45 -3.37
CA SER A 81 9.76 -1.22 -3.88
C SER A 81 10.09 0.24 -4.11
N THR A 82 9.09 1.08 -4.40
CA THR A 82 9.28 2.54 -4.58
C THR A 82 9.00 3.32 -3.31
N ALA A 83 7.98 2.95 -2.53
CA ALA A 83 7.63 3.67 -1.30
C ALA A 83 8.68 3.48 -0.19
N ALA A 84 9.21 2.26 -0.02
CA ALA A 84 10.15 1.98 1.06
C ALA A 84 11.45 2.82 0.98
N PRO A 85 12.12 2.95 -0.18
CA PRO A 85 13.29 3.83 -0.29
C PRO A 85 12.99 5.31 -0.04
N LEU A 86 11.85 5.81 -0.53
CA LEU A 86 11.45 7.21 -0.30
C LEU A 86 11.22 7.48 1.20
N ILE A 87 10.53 6.57 1.88
CA ILE A 87 10.29 6.68 3.33
C ILE A 87 11.62 6.59 4.10
N ALA A 88 12.55 5.72 3.70
CA ALA A 88 13.86 5.59 4.35
C ALA A 88 14.66 6.89 4.27
N ILE A 89 14.64 7.57 3.12
CA ILE A 89 15.29 8.86 2.92
C ILE A 89 14.62 9.96 3.74
N ILE A 90 13.29 10.00 3.79
CA ILE A 90 12.59 10.98 4.64
C ILE A 90 13.00 10.79 6.10
N PHE A 91 13.10 9.54 6.57
CA PHE A 91 13.51 9.26 7.94
C PHE A 91 14.93 9.68 8.24
N ILE A 92 15.89 9.42 7.34
CA ILE A 92 17.27 9.81 7.62
C ILE A 92 17.41 11.33 7.71
N VAL A 93 16.76 12.07 6.81
CA VAL A 93 16.73 13.54 6.85
C VAL A 93 16.06 14.02 8.14
N MET A 94 14.91 13.44 8.51
CA MET A 94 14.19 13.82 9.72
C MET A 94 15.05 13.61 10.98
N VAL A 95 15.72 12.46 11.10
CA VAL A 95 16.57 12.14 12.27
C VAL A 95 17.76 13.10 12.34
N ASN A 96 18.38 13.46 11.21
CA ASN A 96 19.47 14.43 11.16
C ASN A 96 19.03 15.78 11.72
N TYR A 97 17.97 16.36 11.15
CA TYR A 97 17.50 17.69 11.57
C TYR A 97 17.01 17.72 13.01
N ILE A 98 16.40 16.63 13.50
CA ILE A 98 16.03 16.53 14.92
C ILE A 98 17.28 16.55 15.80
N PHE A 99 18.32 15.79 15.45
CA PHE A 99 19.56 15.79 16.22
C PHE A 99 20.22 17.17 16.22
N ASP A 100 20.32 17.81 15.06
CA ASP A 100 20.97 19.12 14.92
C ASP A 100 20.21 20.19 15.72
N GLY A 101 18.87 20.21 15.60
CA GLY A 101 18.03 21.12 16.35
C GLY A 101 18.12 20.91 17.87
N VAL A 102 18.10 19.66 18.34
CA VAL A 102 18.23 19.34 19.76
C VAL A 102 19.63 19.72 20.28
N SER A 103 20.67 19.46 19.49
CA SER A 103 22.06 19.78 19.87
C SER A 103 22.29 21.27 20.03
N ILE A 104 21.72 22.08 19.12
CA ILE A 104 21.79 23.54 19.23
C ILE A 104 21.01 24.03 20.44
N VAL A 105 19.77 23.57 20.64
CA VAL A 105 18.90 24.09 21.71
C VAL A 105 19.40 23.71 23.10
N LEU A 106 19.86 22.46 23.29
CA LEU A 106 20.27 21.98 24.61
C LEU A 106 21.72 22.31 24.96
N PHE A 107 22.62 22.27 23.97
CA PHE A 107 24.06 22.42 24.22
C PHE A 107 24.68 23.67 23.59
N GLY A 108 23.94 24.40 22.75
CA GLY A 108 24.49 25.55 22.01
C GLY A 108 25.52 25.15 20.95
N ILE A 109 25.55 23.86 20.57
CA ILE A 109 26.54 23.28 19.67
C ILE A 109 25.99 23.27 18.25
N GLY A 110 26.66 23.95 17.33
CA GLY A 110 26.34 23.94 15.89
C GLY A 110 26.89 22.70 15.16
N ASN A 111 26.50 22.53 13.90
CA ASN A 111 26.85 21.35 13.11
C ASN A 111 28.37 21.15 12.93
N SER A 112 29.13 22.24 12.75
CA SER A 112 30.60 22.16 12.59
C SER A 112 31.31 21.49 13.76
N TYR A 113 30.88 21.76 14.99
CA TYR A 113 31.45 21.13 16.19
C TYR A 113 31.06 19.66 16.30
N ILE A 114 29.85 19.29 15.86
CA ILE A 114 29.40 17.89 15.84
C ILE A 114 30.27 17.10 14.85
N GLU A 115 30.47 17.63 13.64
CA GLU A 115 31.28 16.99 12.60
C GLU A 115 32.75 16.80 13.03
N GLU A 116 33.32 17.76 13.77
CA GLU A 116 34.72 17.72 14.21
C GLU A 116 34.94 16.84 15.45
N TYR A 117 34.06 16.90 16.46
CA TYR A 117 34.32 16.29 17.78
C TYR A 117 33.37 15.15 18.16
N LEU A 118 32.15 15.12 17.64
CA LEU A 118 31.08 14.21 18.09
C LEU A 118 30.55 13.28 17.00
N ASN A 119 31.19 13.23 15.83
CA ASN A 119 30.72 12.51 14.64
C ASN A 119 30.37 11.02 14.93
N THR A 120 31.22 10.31 15.67
CA THR A 120 30.95 8.90 16.02
C THR A 120 29.73 8.74 16.95
N VAL A 121 29.52 9.67 17.88
CA VAL A 121 28.35 9.66 18.77
C VAL A 121 27.07 9.94 17.97
N TYR A 122 27.16 10.89 17.03
CA TYR A 122 26.09 11.21 16.09
C TYR A 122 25.71 10.00 15.22
N ASP A 123 26.68 9.30 14.62
CA ASP A 123 26.43 8.12 13.78
C ASP A 123 25.70 7.01 14.55
N VAL A 124 26.10 6.78 15.80
CA VAL A 124 25.43 5.78 16.67
C VAL A 124 24.01 6.21 17.01
N PHE A 125 23.80 7.49 17.35
CA PHE A 125 22.48 8.03 17.59
C PHE A 125 21.56 7.85 16.37
N LEU A 126 22.06 8.20 15.19
CA LEU A 126 21.36 8.09 13.94
C LEU A 126 20.90 6.66 13.67
N LEU A 127 21.79 5.67 13.85
CA LEU A 127 21.45 4.25 13.67
C LEU A 127 20.38 3.78 14.65
N VAL A 128 20.49 4.13 15.94
CA VAL A 128 19.56 3.68 16.98
C VAL A 128 18.18 4.31 16.80
N VAL A 129 18.10 5.62 16.64
CA VAL A 129 16.84 6.34 16.53
C VAL A 129 16.12 6.00 15.23
N ASN A 130 16.84 5.92 14.10
CA ASN A 130 16.24 5.51 12.85
C ASN A 130 15.66 4.09 12.93
N TYR A 131 16.40 3.15 13.52
CA TYR A 131 15.91 1.78 13.71
C TYR A 131 14.62 1.74 14.54
N LEU A 132 14.56 2.50 15.65
CA LEU A 132 13.37 2.57 16.51
C LEU A 132 12.16 3.19 15.78
N MET A 133 12.37 4.30 15.06
CA MET A 133 11.31 4.98 14.29
C MET A 133 10.75 4.12 13.16
N CYS A 134 11.57 3.26 12.56
CA CYS A 134 11.14 2.43 11.44
C CYS A 134 10.19 1.29 11.85
N ILE A 135 10.21 0.81 13.09
CA ILE A 135 9.38 -0.31 13.55
C ILE A 135 7.86 -0.07 13.36
N PRO A 136 7.25 1.02 13.86
CA PRO A 136 5.82 1.25 13.69
C PRO A 136 5.43 1.41 12.21
N VAL A 137 6.26 2.09 11.41
CA VAL A 137 5.98 2.32 9.99
C VAL A 137 6.14 1.04 9.17
N ALA A 138 7.11 0.19 9.50
CA ALA A 138 7.28 -1.12 8.87
C ALA A 138 6.03 -2.00 9.08
N LYS A 139 5.45 -1.98 10.29
CA LYS A 139 4.20 -2.69 10.58
C LYS A 139 3.03 -2.10 9.78
N LEU A 140 2.96 -0.79 9.67
CA LEU A 140 1.89 -0.09 8.98
C LEU A 140 1.92 -0.37 7.48
N LEU A 141 3.07 -0.20 6.83
CA LEU A 141 3.29 -0.40 5.38
C LEU A 141 2.99 -1.84 4.92
N ASN A 142 3.17 -2.80 5.83
CA ASN A 142 2.97 -4.23 5.57
C ASN A 142 1.57 -4.75 5.90
N LYS A 143 0.64 -3.89 6.31
CA LYS A 143 -0.76 -4.28 6.51
C LYS A 143 -1.39 -4.74 5.18
N ASP A 144 -2.18 -5.81 5.24
CA ASP A 144 -2.84 -6.39 4.06
C ASP A 144 -3.76 -5.39 3.35
N VAL A 145 -4.32 -4.43 4.09
CA VAL A 145 -5.13 -3.33 3.56
C VAL A 145 -4.37 -2.54 2.49
N ILE A 146 -3.09 -2.26 2.71
CA ILE A 146 -2.25 -1.49 1.79
C ILE A 146 -1.90 -2.34 0.58
N GLN A 147 -1.66 -3.64 0.78
CA GLN A 147 -1.34 -4.54 -0.32
C GLN A 147 -2.56 -4.75 -1.23
N LYS A 148 -3.77 -4.78 -0.66
CA LYS A 148 -5.04 -4.92 -1.38
C LYS A 148 -5.64 -3.59 -1.85
N SER A 149 -5.03 -2.45 -1.53
CA SER A 149 -5.54 -1.16 -1.98
C SER A 149 -5.45 -1.00 -3.50
N ARG A 150 -6.32 -0.14 -4.04
CA ARG A 150 -6.40 0.12 -5.48
C ARG A 150 -5.09 0.75 -5.98
N ALA A 151 -4.77 0.51 -7.25
CA ALA A 151 -3.56 1.06 -7.87
C ALA A 151 -3.52 2.60 -7.81
N ALA A 152 -4.67 3.28 -7.97
CA ALA A 152 -4.75 4.73 -7.86
C ALA A 152 -4.33 5.26 -6.47
N ASP A 153 -4.79 4.63 -5.39
CA ASP A 153 -4.43 5.03 -4.02
C ASP A 153 -2.92 4.80 -3.77
N LYS A 154 -2.37 3.69 -4.28
CA LYS A 154 -0.91 3.41 -4.24
C LYS A 154 -0.09 4.46 -4.98
N ILE A 155 -0.54 4.88 -6.17
CA ILE A 155 0.12 5.93 -6.96
C ILE A 155 0.09 7.26 -6.22
N LEU A 156 -1.05 7.64 -5.63
CA LEU A 156 -1.17 8.87 -4.85
C LEU A 156 -0.20 8.91 -3.66
N ILE A 157 -0.07 7.79 -2.94
CA ILE A 157 0.88 7.67 -1.82
C ILE A 157 2.32 7.87 -2.32
N VAL A 158 2.71 7.16 -3.38
CA VAL A 158 4.07 7.28 -3.94
C VAL A 158 4.33 8.70 -4.45
N ALA A 159 3.35 9.32 -5.12
CA ALA A 159 3.45 10.70 -5.58
C ALA A 159 3.65 11.68 -4.41
N THR A 160 2.90 11.51 -3.32
CA THR A 160 3.02 12.35 -2.11
C THR A 160 4.41 12.22 -1.46
N LEU A 161 4.92 10.98 -1.37
CA LEU A 161 6.26 10.71 -0.85
C LEU A 161 7.35 11.29 -1.75
N LEU A 162 7.19 11.19 -3.07
CA LEU A 162 8.15 11.72 -4.04
C LEU A 162 8.20 13.26 -3.97
N THR A 163 7.04 13.93 -3.96
CA THR A 163 6.94 15.38 -3.77
C THR A 163 7.57 15.82 -2.45
N THR A 164 7.34 15.05 -1.37
CA THR A 164 7.97 15.30 -0.06
C THR A 164 9.49 15.27 -0.16
N VAL A 165 10.06 14.22 -0.76
CA VAL A 165 11.52 14.09 -0.91
C VAL A 165 12.09 15.24 -1.72
N ILE A 166 11.43 15.64 -2.81
CA ILE A 166 11.85 16.80 -3.62
C ILE A 166 11.86 18.07 -2.77
N LEU A 167 10.79 18.34 -2.01
CA LEU A 167 10.70 19.52 -1.16
C LEU A 167 11.79 19.53 -0.09
N LEU A 168 11.99 18.42 0.64
CA LEU A 168 13.04 18.33 1.66
C LEU A 168 14.43 18.64 1.08
N TYR A 169 14.78 18.02 -0.05
CA TYR A 169 16.08 18.25 -0.68
C TYR A 169 16.24 19.65 -1.27
N MET A 170 15.15 20.26 -1.77
CA MET A 170 15.16 21.67 -2.16
C MET A 170 15.46 22.57 -0.95
N PHE A 171 14.86 22.30 0.21
CA PHE A 171 15.15 23.06 1.43
C PHE A 171 16.59 22.86 1.93
N ILE A 172 17.12 21.63 1.87
CA ILE A 172 18.53 21.35 2.18
C ILE A 172 19.46 22.14 1.24
N TYR A 173 19.16 22.14 -0.06
CA TYR A 173 19.93 22.87 -1.06
C TYR A 173 19.90 24.39 -0.86
N ILE A 174 18.73 24.95 -0.54
CA ILE A 174 18.62 26.38 -0.18
C ILE A 174 19.42 26.67 1.09
N GLY A 175 19.37 25.78 2.08
CA GLY A 175 20.12 25.95 3.33
C GLY A 175 21.63 25.98 3.14
N SER A 176 22.17 25.19 2.21
CA SER A 176 23.59 25.23 1.89
C SER A 176 23.98 26.43 1.02
N LEU A 177 23.09 26.93 0.15
CA LEU A 177 23.35 28.13 -0.65
C LEU A 177 23.43 29.42 0.19
N TYR A 178 22.59 29.53 1.22
CA TYR A 178 22.49 30.73 2.06
C TYR A 178 23.22 30.62 3.41
N ASP A 179 23.93 29.52 3.64
CA ASP A 179 24.67 29.22 4.88
C ASP A 179 23.85 29.54 6.14
N PHE A 180 22.78 28.76 6.33
CA PHE A 180 21.83 29.00 7.41
C PHE A 180 22.49 29.09 8.78
N SER A 181 22.21 30.18 9.49
CA SER A 181 22.61 30.32 10.89
C SER A 181 21.98 29.22 11.76
N ASN A 182 22.58 28.97 12.94
CA ASN A 182 22.06 27.99 13.89
C ASN A 182 20.59 28.25 14.26
N GLU A 183 20.17 29.53 14.34
CA GLU A 183 18.77 29.89 14.58
C GLU A 183 17.83 29.40 13.47
N ILE A 184 18.22 29.61 12.20
CA ILE A 184 17.46 29.15 11.04
C ILE A 184 17.44 27.61 10.99
N MET A 185 18.54 26.95 11.36
CA MET A 185 18.61 25.49 11.42
C MET A 185 17.64 24.91 12.46
N VAL A 186 17.50 25.53 13.63
CA VAL A 186 16.49 25.14 14.64
C VAL A 186 15.07 25.33 14.11
N VAL A 187 14.79 26.45 13.43
CA VAL A 187 13.46 26.69 12.82
C VAL A 187 13.14 25.62 11.78
N ASN A 188 14.10 25.24 10.94
CA ASN A 188 13.92 24.17 9.95
C ASN A 188 13.74 22.79 10.60
N ALA A 189 14.45 22.50 11.68
CA ALA A 189 14.25 21.26 12.45
C ALA A 189 12.82 21.16 12.99
N ILE A 190 12.28 22.26 13.52
CA ILE A 190 10.87 22.34 13.96
C ILE A 190 9.93 22.15 12.77
N LEU A 191 10.18 22.86 11.66
CA LEU A 191 9.36 22.77 10.45
C LEU A 191 9.27 21.34 9.91
N PHE A 192 10.42 20.66 9.77
CA PHE A 192 10.47 19.28 9.30
C PHE A 192 9.84 18.29 10.27
N THR A 193 9.96 18.53 11.58
CA THR A 193 9.28 17.71 12.60
C THR A 193 7.77 17.84 12.48
N VAL A 194 7.24 19.06 12.38
CA VAL A 194 5.81 19.33 12.21
C VAL A 194 5.31 18.76 10.89
N TYR A 195 6.03 18.98 9.79
CA TYR A 195 5.68 18.47 8.47
C TYR A 195 5.65 16.94 8.42
N SER A 196 6.63 16.27 9.03
CA SER A 196 6.67 14.80 9.12
C SER A 196 5.51 14.26 9.97
N GLY A 197 5.16 14.95 11.06
CA GLY A 197 3.98 14.63 11.85
C GLY A 197 2.67 14.74 11.06
N LEU A 198 2.51 15.81 10.27
CA LEU A 198 1.36 15.98 9.38
C LEU A 198 1.31 14.89 8.31
N LEU A 199 2.43 14.55 7.69
CA LEU A 199 2.50 13.45 6.73
C LEU A 199 2.11 12.11 7.34
N PHE A 200 2.52 11.84 8.58
CA PHE A 200 2.13 10.63 9.29
C PHE A 200 0.62 10.57 9.56
N ILE A 201 0.00 11.72 9.91
CA ILE A 201 -1.46 11.83 10.08
C ILE A 201 -2.16 11.60 8.75
N VAL A 202 -1.74 12.28 7.68
CA VAL A 202 -2.31 12.14 6.33
C VAL A 202 -2.21 10.69 5.85
N PHE A 203 -1.06 10.05 6.06
CA PHE A 203 -0.87 8.65 5.73
C PHE A 203 -1.86 7.77 6.50
N THR A 204 -2.01 7.97 7.81
CA THR A 204 -2.95 7.22 8.64
C THR A 204 -4.41 7.39 8.19
N ILE A 205 -4.81 8.62 7.84
CA ILE A 205 -6.15 8.91 7.31
C ILE A 205 -6.35 8.20 5.96
N MET A 206 -5.37 8.26 5.06
CA MET A 206 -5.43 7.56 3.77
C MET A 206 -5.61 6.05 3.95
N LEU A 207 -4.95 5.45 4.94
CA LEU A 207 -5.13 4.04 5.27
C LEU A 207 -6.56 3.75 5.70
N LYS A 208 -7.13 4.57 6.57
CA LYS A 208 -8.51 4.39 7.03
C LYS A 208 -9.51 4.54 5.89
N ILE A 209 -9.28 5.50 4.99
CA ILE A 209 -10.09 5.67 3.78
C ILE A 209 -9.98 4.43 2.89
N SER A 210 -8.78 3.86 2.70
CA SER A 210 -8.59 2.64 1.92
C SER A 210 -9.28 1.43 2.57
N GLU A 211 -9.24 1.28 3.89
CA GLU A 211 -9.98 0.23 4.62
C GLU A 211 -11.48 0.35 4.35
N ASN A 212 -12.03 1.55 4.50
CA ASN A 212 -13.45 1.81 4.32
C ASN A 212 -13.88 1.58 2.86
N LYS A 213 -13.06 1.99 1.87
CA LYS A 213 -13.34 1.74 0.45
C LYS A 213 -13.44 0.23 0.16
N ILE A 214 -12.49 -0.56 0.66
CA ILE A 214 -12.52 -2.03 0.50
C ILE A 214 -13.79 -2.62 1.13
N ALA A 215 -14.20 -2.14 2.30
CA ALA A 215 -15.42 -2.60 2.96
C ALA A 215 -16.68 -2.25 2.15
N VAL A 216 -16.76 -1.04 1.60
CA VAL A 216 -17.87 -0.58 0.74
C VAL A 216 -17.94 -1.39 -0.56
N ASP A 217 -16.80 -1.66 -1.20
CA ASP A 217 -16.74 -2.46 -2.42
C ASP A 217 -17.26 -3.89 -2.16
N ASN A 218 -16.83 -4.51 -1.07
CA ASN A 218 -17.32 -5.84 -0.66
C ASN A 218 -18.83 -5.85 -0.37
N GLN A 219 -19.35 -4.77 0.22
CA GLN A 219 -20.79 -4.64 0.47
C GLN A 219 -21.56 -4.49 -0.85
N LYS A 220 -21.02 -3.73 -1.81
CA LYS A 220 -21.62 -3.56 -3.14
C LYS A 220 -21.69 -4.88 -3.90
N GLU A 221 -20.62 -5.68 -3.84
CA GLU A 221 -20.60 -7.01 -4.46
C GLU A 221 -21.67 -7.95 -3.86
N LYS A 222 -21.81 -7.95 -2.52
CA LYS A 222 -22.86 -8.73 -1.84
C LYS A 222 -24.26 -8.30 -2.25
N LEU A 223 -24.49 -7.00 -2.44
CA LEU A 223 -25.78 -6.48 -2.89
C LEU A 223 -26.10 -6.95 -4.31
N MET A 224 -25.14 -6.91 -5.23
CA MET A 224 -25.32 -7.42 -6.60
C MET A 224 -25.66 -8.92 -6.60
N GLN A 225 -25.00 -9.70 -5.73
CA GLN A 225 -25.29 -11.12 -5.59
C GLN A 225 -26.71 -11.38 -5.06
N LEU A 226 -27.16 -10.55 -4.10
CA LEU A 226 -28.51 -10.64 -3.54
C LEU A 226 -29.59 -10.24 -4.55
N GLU A 227 -29.35 -9.19 -5.32
CA GLU A 227 -30.22 -8.76 -6.42
C GLU A 227 -30.39 -9.88 -7.44
N SER A 228 -29.28 -10.44 -7.93
CA SER A 228 -29.31 -11.57 -8.87
C SER A 228 -30.01 -12.81 -8.31
N TYR A 229 -29.86 -13.08 -7.01
CA TYR A 229 -30.58 -14.17 -6.35
C TYR A 229 -32.09 -13.90 -6.27
N THR A 230 -32.47 -12.66 -5.98
CA THR A 230 -33.87 -12.24 -5.88
C THR A 230 -34.56 -12.29 -7.23
N ASP A 231 -33.90 -11.85 -8.30
CA ASP A 231 -34.43 -11.94 -9.68
C ASP A 231 -34.70 -13.40 -10.08
N LYS A 232 -33.78 -14.31 -9.74
CA LYS A 232 -33.95 -15.75 -9.99
C LYS A 232 -35.12 -16.31 -9.19
N LEU A 233 -35.25 -15.90 -7.92
CA LEU A 233 -36.35 -16.33 -7.06
C LEU A 233 -37.69 -15.83 -7.59
N GLU A 234 -37.76 -14.59 -8.06
CA GLU A 234 -38.98 -14.02 -8.64
C GLU A 234 -39.38 -14.76 -9.93
N LYS A 235 -38.40 -15.09 -10.79
CA LYS A 235 -38.65 -15.91 -11.98
C LYS A 235 -39.21 -17.29 -11.61
N ILE A 236 -38.58 -17.99 -10.67
CA ILE A 236 -39.06 -19.30 -10.19
C ILE A 236 -40.46 -19.18 -9.57
N TYR A 237 -40.73 -18.12 -8.82
CA TYR A 237 -42.04 -17.87 -8.23
C TYR A 237 -43.11 -17.61 -9.31
N GLY A 238 -42.77 -16.85 -10.35
CA GLY A 238 -43.64 -16.62 -11.51
C GLY A 238 -43.97 -17.92 -12.25
N GLU A 239 -42.94 -18.73 -12.53
CA GLU A 239 -43.10 -20.07 -13.14
C GLU A 239 -43.98 -20.99 -12.27
N MET A 240 -43.81 -20.96 -10.95
CA MET A 240 -44.62 -21.73 -10.01
C MET A 240 -46.09 -21.28 -10.00
N ASN A 241 -46.36 -19.98 -10.08
CA ASN A 241 -47.74 -19.47 -10.13
C ASN A 241 -48.44 -19.82 -11.44
N LEU A 242 -47.73 -19.75 -12.57
CA LEU A 242 -48.25 -20.23 -13.86
C LEU A 242 -48.55 -21.73 -13.80
N PHE A 243 -47.61 -22.53 -13.29
CA PHE A 243 -47.81 -23.97 -13.12
C PHE A 243 -49.04 -24.29 -12.24
N LYS A 244 -49.21 -23.57 -11.12
CA LYS A 244 -50.38 -23.72 -10.25
C LYS A 244 -51.69 -23.38 -10.98
N HIS A 245 -51.72 -22.31 -11.76
CA HIS A 245 -52.91 -21.91 -12.53
C HIS A 245 -53.28 -22.98 -13.57
N ASP A 246 -52.30 -23.48 -14.31
CA ASP A 246 -52.52 -24.53 -15.31
C ASP A 246 -53.00 -25.82 -14.66
N TYR A 247 -52.45 -26.18 -13.50
CA TYR A 247 -52.91 -27.31 -12.70
C TYR A 247 -54.37 -27.18 -12.25
N ILE A 248 -54.79 -25.98 -11.78
CA ILE A 248 -56.18 -25.71 -11.41
C ILE A 248 -57.11 -25.88 -12.63
N ASN A 249 -56.71 -25.39 -13.80
CA ASN A 249 -57.51 -25.51 -15.02
C ASN A 249 -57.69 -26.98 -15.44
N ILE A 250 -56.61 -27.77 -15.39
CA ILE A 250 -56.69 -29.22 -15.66
C ILE A 250 -57.70 -29.89 -14.72
N LEU A 251 -57.62 -29.61 -13.41
CA LEU A 251 -58.56 -30.17 -12.43
C LEU A 251 -60.01 -29.72 -12.67
N ALA A 252 -60.23 -28.46 -13.00
CA ALA A 252 -61.57 -27.93 -13.30
C ALA A 252 -62.16 -28.57 -14.56
N SER A 253 -61.36 -28.74 -15.63
CA SER A 253 -61.77 -29.45 -16.84
C SER A 253 -62.12 -30.92 -16.54
N LEU A 254 -61.29 -31.63 -15.79
CA LEU A 254 -61.56 -33.00 -15.37
C LEU A 254 -62.88 -33.11 -14.58
N GLN A 255 -63.11 -32.19 -13.63
CA GLN A 255 -64.34 -32.16 -12.84
C GLN A 255 -65.58 -31.87 -13.72
N GLY A 256 -65.44 -30.99 -14.72
CA GLY A 256 -66.49 -30.71 -15.70
C GLY A 256 -66.91 -31.93 -16.50
N TYR A 257 -65.94 -32.69 -17.05
CA TYR A 257 -66.22 -33.92 -17.79
C TYR A 257 -66.85 -35.02 -16.93
N ILE A 258 -66.41 -35.15 -15.67
CA ILE A 258 -66.98 -36.12 -14.71
C ILE A 258 -68.44 -35.77 -14.39
N ASN A 259 -68.73 -34.51 -14.07
CA ASN A 259 -70.10 -34.07 -13.70
C ASN A 259 -71.09 -34.21 -14.85
N ASN A 260 -70.64 -34.04 -16.10
CA ASN A 260 -71.48 -34.18 -17.30
C ASN A 260 -71.63 -35.64 -17.77
N ALA A 261 -71.09 -36.62 -17.03
CA ALA A 261 -71.05 -38.04 -17.40
C ALA A 261 -70.45 -38.31 -18.80
N ASN A 262 -69.57 -37.43 -19.30
CA ASN A 262 -69.04 -37.51 -20.66
C ASN A 262 -67.70 -38.26 -20.68
N GLN A 263 -67.78 -39.59 -20.58
CA GLN A 263 -66.62 -40.46 -20.43
C GLN A 263 -65.72 -40.52 -21.67
N GLN A 264 -66.27 -40.34 -22.88
CA GLN A 264 -65.49 -40.30 -24.12
C GLN A 264 -64.62 -39.06 -24.22
N GLU A 265 -65.17 -37.87 -23.93
CA GLU A 265 -64.39 -36.61 -23.97
C GLU A 265 -63.31 -36.56 -22.89
N LEU A 266 -63.58 -37.13 -21.71
CA LEU A 266 -62.57 -37.28 -20.66
C LEU A 266 -61.37 -38.12 -21.12
N GLU A 267 -61.63 -39.24 -21.82
CA GLU A 267 -60.58 -40.14 -22.29
C GLU A 267 -59.71 -39.49 -23.38
N ILE A 268 -60.33 -38.71 -24.27
CA ILE A 268 -59.64 -37.91 -25.29
C ILE A 268 -58.78 -36.83 -24.62
N TYR A 269 -59.35 -36.04 -23.70
CA TYR A 269 -58.62 -34.99 -22.99
C TYR A 269 -57.42 -35.54 -22.21
N PHE A 270 -57.57 -36.71 -21.57
CA PHE A 270 -56.47 -37.36 -20.86
C PHE A 270 -55.34 -37.80 -21.81
N LYS A 271 -55.67 -38.45 -22.94
CA LYS A 271 -54.68 -38.94 -23.91
C LYS A 271 -53.98 -37.82 -24.68
N GLU A 272 -54.70 -36.75 -25.02
CA GLU A 272 -54.17 -35.68 -25.88
C GLU A 272 -53.54 -34.53 -25.08
N THR A 273 -53.97 -34.28 -23.85
CA THR A 273 -53.49 -33.13 -23.07
C THR A 273 -52.64 -33.55 -21.87
N ILE A 274 -53.10 -34.53 -21.06
CA ILE A 274 -52.44 -34.86 -19.78
C ILE A 274 -51.28 -35.86 -19.96
N ALA A 275 -51.46 -36.91 -20.76
CA ALA A 275 -50.44 -37.93 -20.98
C ALA A 275 -49.14 -37.38 -21.63
N PRO A 276 -49.20 -36.50 -22.66
CA PRO A 276 -48.00 -35.90 -23.25
C PRO A 276 -47.28 -34.96 -22.27
N LEU A 277 -48.04 -34.18 -21.50
CA LEU A 277 -47.48 -33.26 -20.50
C LEU A 277 -46.67 -34.02 -19.45
N THR A 278 -47.20 -35.15 -18.96
CA THR A 278 -46.51 -36.00 -17.97
C THR A 278 -45.19 -36.54 -18.51
N GLN A 279 -45.15 -36.98 -19.78
CA GLN A 279 -43.93 -37.45 -20.42
C GLN A 279 -42.90 -36.33 -20.63
N GLU A 280 -43.35 -35.13 -21.01
CA GLU A 280 -42.48 -33.96 -21.13
C GLU A 280 -41.83 -33.59 -19.79
N MET A 281 -42.61 -33.60 -18.70
CA MET A 281 -42.11 -33.30 -17.36
C MET A 281 -41.11 -34.37 -16.84
N GLU A 282 -41.33 -35.64 -17.14
CA GLU A 282 -40.38 -36.71 -16.80
C GLU A 282 -39.09 -36.64 -17.63
N SER A 283 -39.18 -36.26 -18.90
CA SER A 283 -38.00 -36.11 -19.78
C SER A 283 -37.10 -34.92 -19.40
N ASN A 284 -37.68 -33.79 -19.00
CA ASN A 284 -36.94 -32.60 -18.56
C ASN A 284 -36.23 -32.81 -17.21
N LYS A 285 -36.72 -33.72 -16.36
CA LYS A 285 -36.06 -34.12 -15.11
C LYS A 285 -34.72 -34.83 -15.31
N ILE A 286 -34.47 -35.41 -16.49
CA ILE A 286 -33.27 -36.22 -16.78
C ILE A 286 -32.10 -35.35 -17.30
N GLN A 287 -32.37 -34.10 -17.70
CA GLN A 287 -31.39 -33.18 -18.28
C GLN A 287 -30.89 -32.06 -17.35
N THR A 288 -31.37 -31.99 -16.11
CA THR A 288 -30.90 -31.05 -15.09
C THR A 288 -30.05 -31.77 -14.06
#